data_AF-A0A101KS06-F1
#
_entry.id   AF-A0A101KS06-F1
#
_cell.length_a   1.000
_cell.length_b   1.000
_cell.length_c   1.000
_cell.angle_alpha   90.00
_cell.angle_beta   90.00
_cell.angle_gamma   90.00
#
_symmetry.space_group_name_H-M   'P 1'
#
loop_
_entity.id
_entity.type
_entity.pdbx_description
1 polymer ?
#
loop_
_entity_poly.entity_id
_entity_poly.type
_entity_poly.pdbx_seq_one_letter_code
_entity_poly.pdbx_strand_id
1 'polypeptide(L)'
;MTSIRTVSAKSDASYKAAQLGCLRNKGLSVDLIGIEGDAEHVAYAQEAMAANGFLEDEFRIIHGVAAPEKGVALFPVVENAGASWGSEPILNATATQIREATASGHYQQISAFPLSEIVRGEPVDLLHIDIQGGEADFIDAAVADLNRFVRYIVIGTHSRQIEGRIMGTLLSQGWKIEMERPAIIGLPDGRPQILVDGVQGWRNTALR
;
A
#
# COMPACT_ATOMS: atom_id res chain seq x y z
N MET A 1 18.59 3.08 -16.84
CA MET A 1 17.21 2.55 -16.70
C MET A 1 16.30 3.48 -17.49
N THR A 2 15.59 2.95 -18.49
CA THR A 2 14.74 3.76 -19.39
C THR A 2 13.25 3.60 -19.05
N SER A 3 12.92 2.72 -18.10
CA SER A 3 11.58 2.47 -17.59
C SER A 3 11.63 2.27 -16.07
N ILE A 4 10.61 2.74 -15.36
CA ILE A 4 10.43 2.59 -13.91
C ILE A 4 9.09 1.89 -13.66
N ARG A 5 9.12 0.74 -12.98
CA ARG A 5 7.90 0.04 -12.54
C ARG A 5 7.61 0.33 -11.08
N THR A 6 6.42 0.85 -10.81
CA THR A 6 5.99 1.28 -9.48
C THR A 6 4.74 0.55 -9.04
N VAL A 7 4.72 0.09 -7.78
CA VAL A 7 3.53 -0.46 -7.14
C VAL A 7 3.08 0.47 -6.01
N SER A 8 1.78 0.65 -5.84
CA SER A 8 1.19 1.36 -4.71
C SER A 8 0.11 0.53 -4.04
N ALA A 9 0.25 0.30 -2.74
CA ALA A 9 -0.79 -0.25 -1.89
C ALA A 9 -1.35 0.84 -0.97
N LYS A 10 -2.34 1.61 -1.45
CA LYS A 10 -3.17 2.61 -0.74
C LYS A 10 -4.25 3.23 -1.67
N SER A 11 -5.24 3.86 -1.02
CA SER A 11 -6.21 4.89 -1.46
C SER A 11 -5.66 6.16 -2.12
N ASP A 12 -4.39 6.14 -2.53
CA ASP A 12 -3.66 7.34 -2.94
C ASP A 12 -2.94 7.19 -4.28
N ALA A 13 -3.43 6.26 -5.11
CA ALA A 13 -2.95 6.08 -6.48
C ALA A 13 -3.06 7.37 -7.31
N SER A 14 -3.98 8.27 -6.96
CA SER A 14 -4.16 9.60 -7.55
C SER A 14 -3.01 10.58 -7.24
N TYR A 15 -2.51 10.65 -6.00
CA TYR A 15 -1.33 11.49 -5.69
C TYR A 15 -0.07 10.97 -6.37
N LYS A 16 0.03 9.65 -6.54
CA LYS A 16 1.10 9.04 -7.33
C LYS A 16 1.00 9.38 -8.81
N ALA A 17 -0.19 9.53 -9.39
CA ALA A 17 -0.34 9.95 -10.78
C ALA A 17 0.40 11.27 -11.08
N ALA A 18 0.28 12.25 -10.16
CA ALA A 18 1.00 13.53 -10.28
C ALA A 18 2.53 13.37 -10.17
N GLN A 19 3.01 12.54 -9.23
CA GLN A 19 4.44 12.24 -9.09
C GLN A 19 4.98 11.49 -10.32
N LEU A 20 4.21 10.59 -10.91
CA LEU A 20 4.64 9.85 -12.10
C LEU A 20 4.58 10.72 -13.37
N GLY A 21 3.61 11.64 -13.46
CA GLY A 21 3.57 12.67 -14.50
C GLY A 21 4.87 13.50 -14.54
N CYS A 22 5.45 13.83 -13.38
CA CYS A 22 6.72 14.56 -13.34
C CYS A 22 7.92 13.71 -13.83
N LEU A 23 7.89 12.38 -13.67
CA LEU A 23 8.91 11.47 -14.21
C LEU A 23 8.78 11.33 -15.73
N ARG A 24 7.55 11.28 -16.25
CA ARG A 24 7.30 11.27 -17.70
C ARG A 24 7.75 12.54 -18.38
N ASN A 25 7.56 13.70 -17.75
CA ASN A 25 8.09 14.97 -18.23
C ASN A 25 9.63 14.98 -18.33
N LYS A 26 10.31 14.04 -17.66
CA LYS A 26 11.77 13.81 -17.78
C LYS A 26 12.14 12.75 -18.82
N GLY A 27 11.18 12.26 -19.60
CA GLY A 27 11.37 11.28 -20.67
C GLY A 27 11.51 9.83 -20.21
N LEU A 28 11.12 9.51 -18.97
CA LEU A 28 11.14 8.13 -18.46
C LEU A 28 9.82 7.43 -18.77
N SER A 29 9.91 6.18 -19.26
CA SER A 29 8.74 5.29 -19.32
C SER A 29 8.37 4.86 -17.90
N VAL A 30 7.07 4.80 -17.61
CA VAL A 30 6.56 4.42 -16.29
C VAL A 30 5.48 3.37 -16.47
N ASP A 31 5.56 2.29 -15.69
CA ASP A 31 4.50 1.31 -15.50
C ASP A 31 3.99 1.39 -14.06
N LEU A 32 2.70 1.71 -13.86
CA LEU A 32 2.08 1.85 -12.54
C LEU A 32 1.10 0.72 -12.26
N ILE A 33 1.25 0.09 -11.10
CA ILE A 33 0.23 -0.78 -10.52
C ILE A 33 -0.28 -0.16 -9.22
N GLY A 34 -1.56 0.23 -9.21
CA GLY A 34 -2.27 0.62 -7.99
C GLY A 34 -3.15 -0.53 -7.51
N ILE A 35 -3.23 -0.74 -6.20
CA ILE A 35 -4.27 -1.56 -5.58
C ILE A 35 -5.00 -0.70 -4.54
N GLU A 36 -6.32 -0.63 -4.67
CA GLU A 36 -7.16 0.22 -3.85
C GLU A 36 -8.49 -0.45 -3.45
N GLY A 37 -8.86 -0.33 -2.18
CA GLY A 37 -10.05 -0.97 -1.60
C GLY A 37 -11.36 -0.19 -1.82
N ASP A 38 -11.30 1.14 -1.90
CA ASP A 38 -12.47 1.99 -2.13
C ASP A 38 -12.75 2.22 -3.62
N ALA A 39 -14.00 2.05 -4.02
CA ALA A 39 -14.39 2.14 -5.44
C ALA A 39 -14.35 3.59 -5.97
N GLU A 40 -14.64 4.60 -5.14
CA GLU A 40 -14.55 6.01 -5.53
C GLU A 40 -13.09 6.41 -5.73
N HIS A 41 -12.19 5.94 -4.86
CA HIS A 41 -10.75 6.15 -5.04
C HIS A 41 -10.19 5.42 -6.26
N VAL A 42 -10.69 4.22 -6.60
CA VAL A 42 -10.34 3.54 -7.86
C VAL A 42 -10.74 4.41 -9.06
N ALA A 43 -11.97 4.94 -9.08
CA ALA A 43 -12.45 5.81 -10.16
C ALA A 43 -11.60 7.09 -10.24
N TYR A 44 -11.35 7.74 -9.10
CA TYR A 44 -10.53 8.95 -9.03
C TYR A 44 -9.09 8.70 -9.50
N ALA A 45 -8.50 7.54 -9.17
CA ALA A 45 -7.18 7.17 -9.67
C ALA A 45 -7.17 7.01 -11.19
N GLN A 46 -8.19 6.38 -11.78
CA GLN A 46 -8.31 6.27 -13.25
C GLN A 46 -8.41 7.65 -13.91
N GLU A 47 -9.25 8.53 -13.37
CA GLU A 47 -9.39 9.91 -13.85
C GLU A 47 -8.07 10.68 -13.74
N ALA A 48 -7.37 10.58 -12.61
CA ALA A 48 -6.08 11.23 -12.39
C ALA A 48 -5.02 10.73 -13.37
N MET A 49 -4.99 9.43 -13.67
CA MET A 49 -4.06 8.87 -14.67
C MET A 49 -4.35 9.43 -16.07
N ALA A 50 -5.62 9.43 -16.49
CA ALA A 50 -6.03 10.01 -17.77
C ALA A 50 -5.70 11.52 -17.85
N ALA A 51 -5.97 12.28 -16.79
CA ALA A 51 -5.66 13.71 -16.71
C ALA A 51 -4.15 14.03 -16.78
N ASN A 52 -3.29 13.09 -16.38
CA ASN A 52 -1.83 13.19 -16.47
C ASN A 52 -1.27 12.56 -17.76
N GLY A 53 -2.11 12.20 -18.72
CA GLY A 53 -1.69 11.72 -20.05
C GLY A 53 -1.24 10.27 -20.09
N PHE A 54 -1.68 9.43 -19.15
CA PHE A 54 -1.44 7.99 -19.19
C PHE A 54 -2.41 7.27 -20.11
N LEU A 55 -1.88 6.35 -20.92
CA LEU A 55 -2.63 5.39 -21.70
C LEU A 55 -3.01 4.20 -20.83
N GLU A 56 -4.10 3.52 -21.19
CA GLU A 56 -4.65 2.38 -20.41
C GLU A 56 -3.67 1.21 -20.27
N ASP A 57 -2.68 1.07 -21.14
CA ASP A 57 -1.64 0.04 -21.09
C ASP A 57 -0.38 0.45 -20.30
N GLU A 58 -0.29 1.71 -19.88
CA GLU A 58 0.79 2.24 -19.03
C GLU A 58 0.50 2.12 -17.53
N PHE A 59 -0.72 1.69 -17.16
CA PHE A 59 -1.07 1.48 -15.76
C PHE A 59 -2.15 0.42 -15.56
N ARG A 60 -2.23 -0.09 -14.32
CA ARG A 60 -3.30 -0.98 -13.87
C ARG A 60 -3.72 -0.58 -12.47
N ILE A 61 -5.01 -0.30 -12.29
CA ILE A 61 -5.63 -0.12 -10.98
C ILE A 61 -6.45 -1.37 -10.65
N ILE A 62 -6.19 -1.98 -9.49
CA ILE A 62 -6.87 -3.16 -8.98
C ILE A 62 -7.81 -2.72 -7.87
N HIS A 63 -9.11 -3.03 -7.98
CA HIS A 63 -10.05 -2.89 -6.86
C HIS A 63 -9.89 -4.08 -5.90
N GLY A 64 -9.29 -3.84 -4.74
CA GLY A 64 -8.95 -4.86 -3.75
C GLY A 64 -7.95 -4.35 -2.70
N VAL A 65 -7.53 -5.22 -1.79
CA VAL A 65 -6.51 -4.90 -0.77
C VAL A 65 -5.25 -5.72 -0.94
N ALA A 66 -4.10 -5.09 -0.71
CA ALA A 66 -2.86 -5.82 -0.53
C ALA A 66 -2.90 -6.51 0.85
N ALA A 67 -2.60 -7.81 0.86
CA ALA A 67 -2.72 -8.63 2.06
C ALA A 67 -1.60 -9.69 2.12
N PRO A 68 -1.32 -10.25 3.30
CA PRO A 68 -0.39 -11.38 3.47
C PRO A 68 -0.68 -12.58 2.56
N GLU A 69 -1.96 -12.87 2.33
CA GLU A 69 -2.42 -14.04 1.59
C GLU A 69 -3.57 -13.68 0.65
N LYS A 70 -3.80 -14.53 -0.35
CA LYS A 70 -4.96 -14.42 -1.25
C LYS A 70 -6.23 -14.75 -0.48
N GLY A 71 -7.26 -13.93 -0.62
CA GLY A 71 -8.55 -14.21 0.01
C GLY A 71 -9.60 -13.14 -0.21
N VAL A 72 -10.48 -13.01 0.78
CA VAL A 72 -11.52 -11.99 0.85
C VAL A 72 -11.26 -11.14 2.08
N ALA A 73 -11.36 -9.82 1.91
CA ALA A 73 -11.31 -8.85 2.99
C ALA A 73 -12.69 -8.19 3.16
N LEU A 74 -13.05 -7.90 4.40
CA LEU A 74 -14.17 -7.02 4.72
C LEU A 74 -13.63 -5.61 4.83
N PHE A 75 -13.97 -4.78 3.85
CA PHE A 75 -13.54 -3.39 3.79
C PHE A 75 -14.67 -2.48 4.28
N PRO A 76 -14.42 -1.52 5.20
CA PRO A 76 -15.48 -0.68 5.72
C PRO A 76 -16.10 0.21 4.64
N VAL A 77 -17.42 0.38 4.69
CA VAL A 77 -18.15 1.36 3.90
C VAL A 77 -18.31 2.61 4.75
N VAL A 78 -17.59 3.68 4.39
CA VAL A 78 -17.71 4.99 5.04
C VAL A 78 -18.57 5.90 4.16
N GLU A 79 -19.63 6.51 4.73
CA GLU A 79 -20.54 7.40 3.98
C GLU A 79 -19.84 8.65 3.38
N ASN A 80 -18.62 8.95 3.83
CA ASN A 80 -17.77 10.01 3.28
C ASN A 80 -16.32 9.49 3.15
N ALA A 81 -15.97 8.92 1.99
CA ALA A 81 -14.63 8.41 1.69
C ALA A 81 -13.51 9.45 1.94
N GLY A 82 -13.80 10.75 1.76
CA GLY A 82 -12.86 11.84 2.02
C GLY A 82 -12.70 12.27 3.49
N ALA A 83 -13.56 11.80 4.41
CA ALA A 83 -13.60 12.25 5.82
C ALA A 83 -13.07 11.23 6.82
N SER A 84 -12.86 9.97 6.42
CA SER A 84 -12.31 8.91 7.29
C SER A 84 -11.11 8.24 6.62
N TRP A 85 -9.95 8.84 6.81
CA TRP A 85 -8.65 8.20 6.59
C TRP A 85 -8.38 7.26 7.78
N GLY A 86 -8.79 5.99 7.69
CA GLY A 86 -8.45 5.02 8.74
C GLY A 86 -9.28 3.76 8.93
N SER A 87 -9.83 3.22 7.85
CA SER A 87 -10.65 2.01 7.88
C SER A 87 -9.80 0.78 7.56
N GLU A 88 -9.23 0.13 8.59
CA GLU A 88 -8.45 -1.10 8.45
C GLU A 88 -9.34 -2.27 7.93
N PRO A 89 -8.96 -2.97 6.85
CA PRO A 89 -9.72 -4.12 6.37
C PRO A 89 -9.61 -5.30 7.32
N ILE A 90 -10.72 -5.99 7.55
CA ILE A 90 -10.70 -7.26 8.30
C ILE A 90 -10.30 -8.38 7.33
N LEU A 91 -9.10 -8.93 7.54
CA LEU A 91 -8.59 -10.08 6.81
C LEU A 91 -9.02 -11.39 7.48
N ASN A 92 -9.09 -12.47 6.69
CA ASN A 92 -9.36 -13.83 7.18
C ASN A 92 -10.66 -13.97 8.03
N ALA A 93 -11.68 -13.17 7.72
CA ALA A 93 -12.95 -13.21 8.41
C ALA A 93 -13.63 -14.59 8.23
N THR A 94 -14.19 -15.14 9.31
CA THR A 94 -14.97 -16.36 9.24
C THR A 94 -16.23 -16.16 8.40
N ALA A 95 -16.78 -17.24 7.84
CA ALA A 95 -18.03 -17.17 7.08
C ALA A 95 -19.19 -16.53 7.87
N THR A 96 -19.18 -16.64 9.20
CA THR A 96 -20.17 -15.98 10.06
C THR A 96 -19.93 -14.47 10.13
N GLN A 97 -18.70 -14.03 10.38
CA GLN A 97 -18.35 -12.60 10.37
C GLN A 97 -18.63 -11.94 9.02
N ILE A 98 -18.35 -12.63 7.92
CA ILE A 98 -18.66 -12.14 6.57
C ILE A 98 -20.15 -11.90 6.41
N ARG A 99 -21.00 -12.86 6.82
CA ARG A 99 -22.46 -12.71 6.74
C ARG A 99 -22.96 -11.55 7.60
N GLU A 100 -22.50 -11.46 8.85
CA GLU A 100 -22.90 -10.42 9.79
C GLU A 100 -22.48 -9.03 9.31
N ALA A 101 -21.23 -8.88 8.87
CA ALA A 101 -20.70 -7.62 8.35
C ALA A 101 -21.42 -7.17 7.07
N THR A 102 -21.66 -8.10 6.13
CA THR A 102 -22.41 -7.80 4.90
C THR A 102 -23.86 -7.42 5.21
N ALA A 103 -24.51 -8.10 6.15
CA ALA A 103 -25.88 -7.79 6.57
C ALA A 103 -25.99 -6.43 7.28
N SER A 104 -24.92 -5.98 7.93
CA SER A 104 -24.90 -4.68 8.60
C SER A 104 -24.88 -3.49 7.63
N GLY A 105 -24.48 -3.69 6.37
CA GLY A 105 -24.28 -2.62 5.39
C GLY A 105 -23.02 -1.77 5.60
N HIS A 106 -22.31 -1.94 6.73
CA HIS A 106 -21.11 -1.16 7.06
C HIS A 106 -19.83 -1.73 6.45
N TYR A 107 -19.89 -2.87 5.77
CA TYR A 107 -18.74 -3.52 5.16
C TYR A 107 -19.09 -4.07 3.78
N GLN A 108 -18.14 -3.92 2.85
CA GLN A 108 -18.15 -4.57 1.55
C GLN A 108 -17.12 -5.68 1.50
N GLN A 109 -17.41 -6.75 0.76
CA GLN A 109 -16.45 -7.82 0.48
C GLN A 109 -15.63 -7.46 -0.74
N ILE A 110 -14.30 -7.40 -0.60
CA ILE A 110 -13.37 -7.17 -1.70
C ILE A 110 -12.27 -8.23 -1.72
N SER A 111 -11.63 -8.40 -2.87
CA SER A 111 -10.55 -9.38 -3.02
C SER A 111 -9.28 -8.91 -2.32
N ALA A 112 -8.61 -9.84 -1.64
CA ALA A 112 -7.31 -9.64 -1.01
C ALA A 112 -6.22 -10.32 -1.84
N PHE A 113 -5.12 -9.62 -2.10
CA PHE A 113 -4.07 -10.04 -3.02
C PHE A 113 -2.68 -10.03 -2.35
N PRO A 114 -1.90 -11.12 -2.46
CA PRO A 114 -0.50 -11.12 -2.06
C PRO A 114 0.36 -10.38 -3.08
N LEU A 115 1.55 -9.95 -2.66
CA LEU A 115 2.47 -9.17 -3.49
C LEU A 115 2.78 -9.86 -4.84
N SER A 116 3.04 -11.16 -4.83
CA SER A 116 3.29 -11.95 -6.06
C SER A 116 2.17 -11.86 -7.10
N GLU A 117 0.90 -11.82 -6.70
CA GLU A 117 -0.23 -11.63 -7.64
C GLU A 117 -0.32 -10.18 -8.13
N ILE A 118 -0.01 -9.21 -7.26
CA ILE A 118 0.03 -7.79 -7.64
C ILE A 118 1.14 -7.56 -8.67
N VAL A 119 2.36 -8.06 -8.46
CA VAL A 119 3.49 -7.82 -9.37
C VAL A 119 3.51 -8.76 -10.58
N ARG A 120 2.72 -9.83 -10.55
CA ARG A 120 2.66 -10.88 -11.60
C ARG A 120 4.04 -11.49 -11.92
N GLY A 121 4.90 -11.59 -10.92
CA GLY A 121 6.24 -12.15 -11.05
C GLY A 121 7.28 -11.23 -11.71
N GLU A 122 6.96 -9.96 -11.94
CA GLU A 122 7.86 -8.98 -12.57
C GLU A 122 8.60 -8.12 -11.53
N PRO A 123 9.82 -7.65 -11.83
CA PRO A 123 10.56 -6.75 -10.94
C PRO A 123 9.87 -5.38 -10.76
N VAL A 124 9.96 -4.84 -9.56
CA VAL A 124 9.42 -3.53 -9.16
C VAL A 124 10.57 -2.66 -8.68
N ASP A 125 10.74 -1.49 -9.29
CA ASP A 125 11.78 -0.54 -8.91
C ASP A 125 11.41 0.19 -7.62
N LEU A 126 10.14 0.55 -7.45
CA LEU A 126 9.61 1.23 -6.27
C LEU A 126 8.27 0.64 -5.82
N LEU A 127 8.23 0.09 -4.61
CA LEU A 127 7.00 -0.28 -3.92
C LEU A 127 6.67 0.78 -2.86
N HIS A 128 5.47 1.34 -2.92
CA HIS A 128 4.93 2.16 -1.84
C HIS A 128 3.88 1.37 -1.07
N ILE A 129 4.02 1.35 0.24
CA ILE A 129 3.11 0.67 1.16
C ILE A 129 2.57 1.72 2.12
N ASP A 130 1.26 1.84 2.16
CA ASP A 130 0.62 2.78 3.06
C ASP A 130 -0.77 2.20 3.39
N ILE A 131 -0.71 1.05 4.08
CA ILE A 131 -1.83 0.23 4.51
C ILE A 131 -1.96 0.43 6.02
N GLN A 132 -2.93 1.21 6.46
CA GLN A 132 -3.03 1.57 7.87
C GLN A 132 -3.24 0.36 8.77
N GLY A 133 -2.30 0.11 9.69
CA GLY A 133 -2.35 -0.97 10.68
C GLY A 133 -1.76 -2.30 10.20
N GLY A 134 -1.78 -2.55 8.89
CA GLY A 134 -1.37 -3.81 8.28
C GLY A 134 0.06 -3.84 7.73
N GLU A 135 0.85 -2.77 7.86
CA GLU A 135 2.14 -2.63 7.20
C GLU A 135 3.14 -3.72 7.61
N ALA A 136 3.29 -3.94 8.92
CA ALA A 136 4.22 -4.94 9.44
C ALA A 136 3.81 -6.36 9.04
N ASP A 137 2.52 -6.69 9.13
CA ASP A 137 2.02 -8.02 8.78
C ASP A 137 2.18 -8.30 7.28
N PHE A 138 1.94 -7.30 6.42
CA PHE A 138 2.20 -7.39 4.99
C PHE A 138 3.69 -7.59 4.69
N ILE A 139 4.59 -6.82 5.33
CA ILE A 139 6.04 -6.96 5.16
C ILE A 139 6.51 -8.35 5.60
N ASP A 140 6.08 -8.81 6.77
CA ASP A 140 6.48 -10.10 7.35
C ASP A 140 6.10 -11.26 6.43
N ALA A 141 4.87 -11.24 5.90
CA ALA A 141 4.38 -12.28 4.99
C ALA A 141 4.99 -12.18 3.58
N ALA A 142 5.20 -10.96 3.06
CA ALA A 142 5.69 -10.74 1.71
C ALA A 142 7.21 -10.79 1.59
N VAL A 143 7.96 -11.02 2.68
CA VAL A 143 9.42 -10.88 2.71
C VAL A 143 10.17 -11.64 1.61
N ALA A 144 9.71 -12.85 1.28
CA ALA A 144 10.28 -13.65 0.19
C ALA A 144 10.03 -13.01 -1.19
N ASP A 145 8.82 -12.50 -1.42
CA ASP A 145 8.45 -11.80 -2.66
C ASP A 145 9.16 -10.43 -2.75
N LEU A 146 9.28 -9.70 -1.64
CA LEU A 146 10.03 -8.45 -1.56
C LEU A 146 11.48 -8.65 -1.97
N ASN A 147 12.14 -9.66 -1.40
CA ASN A 147 13.53 -10.01 -1.73
C ASN A 147 13.71 -10.38 -3.21
N ARG A 148 12.68 -10.97 -3.84
CA ARG A 148 12.72 -11.44 -5.21
C ARG A 148 12.42 -10.35 -6.23
N PHE A 149 11.44 -9.49 -5.95
CA PHE A 149 10.87 -8.58 -6.94
C PHE A 149 11.18 -7.12 -6.69
N VAL A 150 11.40 -6.68 -5.45
CA VAL A 150 11.35 -5.26 -5.11
C VAL A 150 12.73 -4.68 -4.81
N ARG A 151 13.10 -3.59 -5.51
CA ARG A 151 14.40 -2.92 -5.34
C ARG A 151 14.39 -1.85 -4.25
N TYR A 152 13.29 -1.10 -4.14
CA TYR A 152 13.15 -0.04 -3.16
C TYR A 152 11.73 -0.01 -2.59
N ILE A 153 11.62 0.23 -1.28
CA ILE A 153 10.33 0.35 -0.58
C ILE A 153 10.25 1.73 0.08
N VAL A 154 9.10 2.38 -0.04
CA VAL A 154 8.71 3.51 0.82
C VAL A 154 7.45 3.11 1.57
N ILE A 155 7.47 3.25 2.89
CA ILE A 155 6.39 2.83 3.78
C ILE A 155 5.90 4.03 4.58
N GLY A 156 4.64 4.41 4.45
CA GLY A 156 3.96 5.28 5.42
C GLY A 156 3.59 4.44 6.65
N THR A 157 4.04 4.86 7.84
CA THR A 157 3.89 4.04 9.07
C THR A 157 2.96 4.69 10.08
N HIS A 158 1.99 3.93 10.57
CA HIS A 158 0.95 4.45 11.48
C HIS A 158 1.15 4.00 12.95
N SER A 159 2.33 3.49 13.30
CA SER A 159 2.64 3.05 14.68
C SER A 159 4.14 2.87 14.93
N ARG A 160 4.61 3.27 16.11
CA ARG A 160 6.01 3.02 16.56
C ARG A 160 6.29 1.53 16.74
N GLN A 161 5.29 0.74 17.12
CA GLN A 161 5.40 -0.71 17.24
C GLN A 161 5.54 -1.35 15.85
N ILE A 162 4.75 -0.89 14.89
CA ILE A 162 4.84 -1.33 13.48
C ILE A 162 6.21 -0.99 12.91
N GLU A 163 6.71 0.23 13.13
CA GLU A 163 8.05 0.64 12.69
C GLU A 163 9.15 -0.27 13.20
N GLY A 164 9.13 -0.62 14.49
CA GLY A 164 10.12 -1.52 15.09
C GLY A 164 10.05 -2.94 14.52
N ARG A 165 8.85 -3.45 14.25
CA ARG A 165 8.65 -4.76 13.60
C ARG A 165 9.21 -4.77 12.18
N ILE A 166 8.86 -3.77 11.38
CA ILE A 166 9.37 -3.61 10.00
C ILE A 166 10.90 -3.56 10.00
N MET A 167 11.49 -2.76 10.91
CA MET A 167 12.94 -2.69 11.05
C MET A 167 13.55 -4.05 11.37
N GLY A 168 12.99 -4.77 12.34
CA GLY A 168 13.46 -6.10 12.72
C GLY A 168 13.45 -7.07 11.53
N THR A 169 12.35 -7.11 10.78
CA THR A 169 12.19 -7.99 9.63
C THR A 169 13.15 -7.61 8.51
N LEU A 170 13.13 -6.37 8.01
CA LEU A 170 13.91 -5.98 6.84
C LEU A 170 15.42 -5.98 7.10
N LEU A 171 15.87 -5.53 8.28
CA LEU A 171 17.30 -5.61 8.64
C LEU A 171 17.79 -7.05 8.72
N SER A 172 16.98 -7.98 9.25
CA SER A 172 17.34 -9.40 9.30
C SER A 172 17.52 -10.03 7.92
N GLN A 173 16.92 -9.43 6.89
CA GLN A 173 17.00 -9.85 5.49
C GLN A 173 18.07 -9.10 4.69
N GLY A 174 18.87 -8.25 5.36
CA GLY A 174 19.96 -7.51 4.72
C GLY A 174 19.52 -6.24 3.98
N TRP A 175 18.26 -5.81 4.12
CA TRP A 175 17.84 -4.51 3.58
C TRP A 175 18.50 -3.37 4.34
N LYS A 176 18.71 -2.26 3.64
CA LYS A 176 19.29 -1.04 4.22
C LYS A 176 18.23 0.04 4.35
N ILE A 177 18.05 0.58 5.55
CA ILE A 177 17.26 1.79 5.76
C ILE A 177 18.05 3.00 5.26
N GLU A 178 17.40 3.86 4.48
CA GLU A 178 18.01 5.08 3.92
C GLU A 178 17.24 6.35 4.22
N MET A 179 15.96 6.20 4.57
CA MET A 179 15.11 7.28 5.05
C MET A 179 14.33 6.74 6.24
N GLU A 180 14.31 7.52 7.33
CA GLU A 180 13.52 7.20 8.51
C GLU A 180 13.04 8.51 9.11
N ARG A 181 11.74 8.58 9.36
CA ARG A 181 11.15 9.59 10.22
C ARG A 181 10.08 8.90 11.03
N PRO A 182 10.24 8.80 12.35
CA PRO A 182 9.31 8.03 13.16
C PRO A 182 7.98 8.76 13.31
N ALA A 183 6.90 8.00 13.50
CA ALA A 183 5.60 8.52 13.86
C ALA A 183 5.70 9.32 15.18
N ILE A 184 5.08 10.49 15.22
CA ILE A 184 5.10 11.37 16.40
C ILE A 184 3.91 11.00 17.28
N ILE A 185 4.20 10.68 18.54
CA ILE A 185 3.19 10.31 19.53
C ILE A 185 2.92 11.49 20.47
N GLY A 186 1.64 11.77 20.68
CA GLY A 186 1.13 12.58 21.78
C GLY A 186 0.61 11.70 22.91
N LEU A 187 0.49 12.28 24.11
CA LEU A 187 -0.09 11.61 25.28
C LEU A 187 -1.33 12.35 25.80
N PRO A 188 -2.35 12.65 24.96
CA PRO A 188 -3.61 13.20 25.46
C PRO A 188 -4.20 12.23 26.49
N ASP A 189 -4.53 12.76 27.66
CA ASP A 189 -5.06 12.00 28.81
C ASP A 189 -4.20 10.79 29.21
N GLY A 190 -2.88 10.88 29.00
CA GLY A 190 -1.91 9.83 29.32
C GLY A 190 -1.98 8.60 28.41
N ARG A 191 -2.68 8.67 27.28
CA ARG A 191 -2.80 7.57 26.31
C ARG A 191 -2.01 7.91 25.04
N PRO A 192 -1.16 7.00 24.53
CA PRO A 192 -0.44 7.23 23.29
C PRO A 192 -1.41 7.33 22.12
N GLN A 193 -1.30 8.42 21.37
CA GLN A 193 -2.01 8.63 20.11
C GLN A 193 -1.02 9.13 19.06
N ILE A 194 -1.16 8.65 17.83
CA ILE A 194 -0.39 9.18 16.70
C ILE A 194 -0.89 10.59 16.40
N LEU A 195 0.03 11.56 16.40
CA LEU A 195 -0.22 12.94 15.98
C LEU A 195 0.24 13.17 14.54
N VAL A 196 1.30 12.48 14.12
CA VAL A 196 1.86 12.55 12.78
C VAL A 196 2.36 11.16 12.41
N ASP A 197 1.99 10.67 11.23
CA ASP A 197 2.48 9.40 10.71
C ASP A 197 3.99 9.44 10.45
N GLY A 198 4.60 8.26 10.50
CA GLY A 198 6.00 8.07 10.18
C GLY A 198 6.21 7.71 8.71
N VAL A 199 7.47 7.60 8.33
CA VAL A 199 7.87 7.07 7.03
C VAL A 199 9.20 6.33 7.14
N GLN A 200 9.32 5.23 6.39
CA GLN A 200 10.57 4.52 6.20
C GLN A 200 10.87 4.28 4.71
N GLY A 201 12.13 4.43 4.32
CA GLY A 201 12.64 4.13 2.99
C GLY A 201 13.73 3.06 3.06
N TRP A 202 13.55 1.99 2.28
CA TRP A 202 14.37 0.79 2.34
C TRP A 202 14.92 0.41 0.97
N ARG A 203 16.22 0.13 0.91
CA ARG A 203 16.90 -0.37 -0.28
C ARG A 203 17.19 -1.85 -0.14
N ASN A 204 16.83 -2.62 -1.17
CA ASN A 204 17.27 -4.00 -1.30
C ASN A 204 18.71 -4.03 -1.77
N THR A 205 19.63 -4.57 -0.97
CA THR A 205 21.05 -4.64 -1.37
C THR A 205 21.36 -5.82 -2.29
N ALA A 206 20.45 -6.79 -2.39
CA ALA A 206 20.62 -7.98 -3.23
C ALA A 206 20.19 -7.73 -4.69
N LEU A 207 19.36 -6.72 -4.96
CA LEU A 207 18.92 -6.36 -6.29
C LEU A 207 19.61 -5.06 -6.75
N ARG A 208 20.04 -5.02 -8.02
CA ARG A 208 20.65 -3.85 -8.66
C ARG A 208 19.64 -3.09 -9.49
#